data_AF-T1IM95-F1
#
_entry.id   AF-T1IM95-F1
#
_cell.length_a   1.000
_cell.length_b   1.000
_cell.length_c   1.000
_cell.angle_alpha   90.00
_cell.angle_beta   90.00
_cell.angle_gamma   90.00
#
_symmetry.space_group_name_H-M   'P 1'
#
loop_
_entity.id
_entity.type
_entity.pdbx_description
1 polymer ?
#
loop_
_entity_poly.entity_id
_entity_poly.type
_entity_poly.pdbx_seq_one_letter_code
_entity_poly.pdbx_strand_id
1 'polypeptide(L)'
;MISLFWFYVLELVFQLLGSYISEIPRMCYLLGISIQYALISAFCWLNVVTFNMWRHFHPQRILYTTHRASCLKFTCQSLYAWMVPALLIMISNLLILTKAPIATTYNSRCLISMYKNSAQVVSYYTSECYPLIINVVLIVLICVNLRKMSLGIAIANKGIHSQMFRMYMKLLLVTGVCWVLQVLEWATVPFHPKQSYWIVPDLLNALQGLILFLIYNCSGEVRVRLRQHYSNTIRSLRRRSAPSSQSSASSYLSPT
;
A
#
# COMPACT_ATOMS: atom_id res chain seq x y z
N MET A 1 3.76 -1.67 -1.14
CA MET A 1 3.72 -2.76 -0.14
C MET A 1 4.94 -3.65 -0.26
N ILE A 2 5.22 -4.27 -1.42
CA ILE A 2 6.50 -4.98 -1.65
C ILE A 2 7.70 -4.03 -1.46
N SER A 3 7.59 -2.79 -1.93
CA SER A 3 8.61 -1.75 -1.71
C SER A 3 8.84 -1.42 -0.23
N LEU A 4 7.80 -1.43 0.60
CA LEU A 4 7.89 -1.19 2.04
C LEU A 4 8.57 -2.37 2.76
N PHE A 5 8.22 -3.60 2.37
CA PHE A 5 8.91 -4.79 2.85
C PHE A 5 10.40 -4.74 2.51
N TRP A 6 10.75 -4.41 1.26
CA TRP A 6 12.16 -4.28 0.85
C TRP A 6 12.88 -3.16 1.60
N PHE A 7 12.23 -2.02 1.85
CA PHE A 7 12.80 -0.96 2.66
C PHE A 7 13.24 -1.48 4.03
N TYR A 8 12.35 -2.17 4.75
CA TYR A 8 12.67 -2.74 6.06
C TYR A 8 13.72 -3.85 6.02
N VAL A 9 13.72 -4.69 4.97
CA VAL A 9 14.77 -5.71 4.79
C VAL A 9 16.14 -5.03 4.60
N LEU A 10 16.21 -3.98 3.79
CA LEU A 10 17.46 -3.25 3.55
C LEU A 10 17.93 -2.49 4.81
N GLU A 11 17.00 -1.91 5.58
CA GLU A 11 17.34 -1.31 6.88
C GLU A 11 17.81 -2.35 7.89
N LEU A 12 17.19 -3.53 7.95
CA LEU A 12 17.65 -4.62 8.82
C LEU A 12 19.06 -5.10 8.43
N VAL A 13 19.33 -5.23 7.13
CA VAL A 13 20.68 -5.54 6.62
C VAL A 13 21.66 -4.46 7.08
N PHE A 14 21.28 -3.18 7.00
CA PHE A 14 22.10 -2.09 7.50
C PHE A 14 22.33 -2.15 9.01
N GLN A 15 21.31 -2.47 9.81
CA GLN A 15 21.46 -2.59 11.26
C GLN A 15 22.39 -3.74 11.67
N LEU A 16 22.35 -4.87 10.95
CA LEU A 16 23.17 -6.04 11.26
C LEU A 16 24.61 -5.95 10.73
N LEU A 17 24.80 -5.36 9.54
CA LEU A 17 26.08 -5.36 8.82
C LEU A 17 26.67 -3.94 8.64
N GLY A 18 26.06 -2.92 9.23
CA GLY A 18 26.39 -1.52 8.99
C GLY A 18 27.82 -1.15 9.31
N SER A 19 28.43 -1.74 10.34
CA SER A 19 29.85 -1.52 10.67
C SER A 19 30.77 -1.98 9.54
N TYR A 20 30.56 -3.18 9.01
CA TYR A 20 31.33 -3.74 7.89
C TYR A 20 31.03 -3.03 6.56
N ILE A 21 29.76 -2.72 6.29
CA ILE A 21 29.35 -2.07 5.03
C ILE A 21 29.86 -0.63 4.97
N SER A 22 29.94 0.07 6.10
CA SER A 22 30.47 1.44 6.17
C SER A 22 31.95 1.54 5.80
N GLU A 23 32.72 0.46 5.96
CA GLU A 23 34.13 0.40 5.54
C GLU A 23 34.29 0.24 4.02
N ILE A 24 33.21 -0.11 3.29
CA ILE A 24 33.21 -0.30 1.84
C ILE A 24 32.34 0.79 1.18
N PRO A 25 32.92 1.94 0.76
CA PRO A 25 32.17 3.11 0.33
C PRO A 25 31.13 2.86 -0.77
N ARG A 26 31.47 2.01 -1.76
CA ARG A 26 30.57 1.69 -2.87
C ARG A 26 29.34 0.90 -2.42
N MET A 27 29.51 -0.08 -1.55
CA MET A 27 28.41 -0.90 -1.03
C MET A 27 27.51 -0.07 -0.12
N CYS A 28 28.12 0.76 0.71
CA CYS A 28 27.44 1.73 1.57
C CYS A 28 26.55 2.66 0.74
N TYR A 29 27.12 3.32 -0.28
CA TYR A 29 26.36 4.20 -1.18
C TYR A 29 25.20 3.51 -1.90
N LEU A 30 25.45 2.32 -2.48
CA LEU A 30 24.41 1.54 -3.18
C LEU A 30 23.28 1.12 -2.23
N LEU A 31 23.61 0.72 -1.00
CA LEU A 31 22.63 0.37 0.02
C LEU A 31 21.79 1.59 0.41
N GLY A 32 22.41 2.74 0.65
CA GLY A 32 21.72 3.99 0.96
C GLY A 32 20.73 4.42 -0.13
N ILE A 33 21.14 4.38 -1.41
CA ILE A 33 20.24 4.65 -2.54
C ILE A 33 19.08 3.64 -2.59
N SER A 34 19.37 2.37 -2.35
CA SER A 34 18.36 1.30 -2.41
C SER A 34 17.30 1.48 -1.32
N ILE A 35 17.73 1.82 -0.10
CA ILE A 35 16.83 2.15 1.02
C ILE A 35 15.95 3.35 0.65
N GLN A 36 16.56 4.44 0.17
CA GLN A 36 15.83 5.64 -0.23
C GLN A 36 14.82 5.37 -1.36
N TYR A 37 15.19 4.55 -2.34
CA TYR A 37 14.31 4.14 -3.43
C TYR A 37 13.12 3.31 -2.97
N ALA A 38 13.39 2.29 -2.15
CA ALA A 38 12.36 1.43 -1.60
C ALA A 38 11.33 2.25 -0.81
N LEU A 39 11.80 3.21 -0.02
CA LEU A 39 10.97 4.11 0.77
C LEU A 39 10.12 5.04 -0.09
N ILE A 40 10.72 5.82 -1.00
CA ILE A 40 9.96 6.78 -1.84
C ILE A 40 8.95 6.01 -2.71
N SER A 41 9.34 4.84 -3.23
CA SER A 41 8.41 3.95 -3.95
C SER A 41 7.27 3.46 -3.05
N ALA A 42 7.54 3.10 -1.80
CA ALA A 42 6.49 2.76 -0.83
C ALA A 42 5.48 3.90 -0.69
N PHE A 43 5.94 5.15 -0.51
CA PHE A 43 5.04 6.30 -0.42
C PHE A 43 4.24 6.53 -1.72
N CYS A 44 4.86 6.42 -2.90
CA CYS A 44 4.13 6.54 -4.16
C CYS A 44 3.07 5.43 -4.32
N TRP A 45 3.36 4.20 -3.91
CA TRP A 45 2.39 3.11 -3.88
C TRP A 45 1.22 3.39 -2.94
N LEU A 46 1.45 4.00 -1.79
CA LEU A 46 0.35 4.45 -0.93
C LEU A 46 -0.50 5.49 -1.61
N ASN A 47 0.12 6.48 -2.28
CA ASN A 47 -0.61 7.52 -2.99
C ASN A 47 -1.54 6.89 -4.04
N VAL A 48 -1.08 5.85 -4.74
CA VAL A 48 -1.91 5.06 -5.67
C VAL A 48 -3.07 4.37 -4.97
N VAL A 49 -2.82 3.71 -3.82
CA VAL A 49 -3.86 3.03 -3.04
C VAL A 49 -4.90 4.03 -2.56
N THR A 50 -4.48 5.11 -1.90
CA THR A 50 -5.32 6.20 -1.40
C THR A 50 -6.12 6.85 -2.55
N PHE A 51 -5.48 7.16 -3.68
CA PHE A 51 -6.17 7.69 -4.86
C PHE A 51 -7.20 6.73 -5.44
N ASN A 52 -6.91 5.43 -5.46
CA ASN A 52 -7.86 4.41 -5.88
C ASN A 52 -9.09 4.39 -4.97
N MET A 53 -8.93 4.51 -3.65
CA MET A 53 -10.08 4.65 -2.73
C MET A 53 -10.81 5.96 -2.93
N TRP A 54 -10.10 7.08 -3.04
CA TRP A 54 -10.70 8.38 -3.29
C TRP A 54 -11.63 8.35 -4.51
N ARG A 55 -11.18 7.70 -5.59
CA ARG A 55 -11.99 7.51 -6.81
C ARG A 55 -13.23 6.64 -6.63
N HIS A 56 -13.29 5.75 -5.64
CA HIS A 56 -14.51 4.97 -5.36
C HIS A 56 -15.65 5.85 -4.81
N PHE A 57 -15.34 7.04 -4.27
CA PHE A 57 -16.35 7.98 -3.77
C PHE A 57 -16.96 8.87 -4.86
N HIS A 58 -16.49 8.81 -6.11
CA HIS A 58 -17.07 9.60 -7.18
C HIS A 58 -18.22 8.83 -7.86
N PRO A 59 -19.46 9.37 -7.93
CA PRO A 59 -20.67 8.66 -8.39
C PRO A 59 -20.61 8.06 -9.81
N GLN A 60 -19.62 8.42 -10.63
CA GLN A 60 -19.62 8.19 -12.08
C GLN A 60 -18.99 6.85 -12.54
N ARG A 61 -18.95 5.79 -11.73
CA ARG A 61 -18.11 4.61 -12.08
C ARG A 61 -18.73 3.22 -12.01
N ILE A 62 -19.96 3.11 -12.50
CA ILE A 62 -20.48 1.83 -13.05
C ILE A 62 -20.39 1.87 -14.59
N LEU A 63 -19.30 2.43 -15.13
CA LEU A 63 -18.95 2.22 -16.54
C LEU A 63 -18.10 0.95 -16.59
N TYR A 64 -18.63 -0.09 -17.23
CA TYR A 64 -17.93 -1.34 -17.53
C TYR A 64 -16.57 -1.02 -18.16
N THR A 65 -15.52 -1.00 -17.33
CA THR A 65 -14.16 -0.76 -17.82
C THR A 65 -13.76 -2.02 -18.57
N THR A 66 -13.49 -1.90 -19.86
CA THR A 66 -12.90 -3.00 -20.64
C THR A 66 -11.61 -3.48 -19.95
N HIS A 67 -11.28 -4.76 -20.09
CA HIS A 67 -10.05 -5.34 -19.54
C HIS A 67 -8.82 -4.47 -19.89
N ARG A 68 -8.78 -3.96 -21.13
CA ARG A 68 -7.74 -3.05 -21.63
C ARG A 68 -7.65 -1.74 -20.85
N ALA A 69 -8.78 -1.10 -20.51
CA ALA A 69 -8.80 0.13 -19.73
C ALA A 69 -8.33 -0.09 -18.28
N SER A 70 -8.67 -1.24 -17.69
CA SER A 70 -8.15 -1.64 -16.37
C SER A 70 -6.65 -1.90 -16.38
N CYS A 71 -6.13 -2.62 -17.37
CA CYS A 71 -4.69 -2.82 -17.54
C CYS A 71 -3.96 -1.50 -17.72
N LEU A 72 -4.44 -0.62 -18.62
CA LEU A 72 -3.80 0.69 -18.85
C LEU A 72 -3.78 1.53 -17.57
N LYS A 73 -4.89 1.56 -16.82
CA LYS A 73 -4.94 2.25 -15.52
C LYS A 73 -3.87 1.71 -14.56
N PHE A 74 -3.75 0.38 -14.44
CA PHE A 74 -2.75 -0.24 -13.58
C PHE A 74 -1.33 0.07 -14.05
N THR A 75 -1.07 0.02 -15.36
CA THR A 75 0.24 0.37 -15.94
C THR A 75 0.61 1.81 -15.63
N CYS A 76 -0.28 2.78 -15.82
CA CYS A 76 0.00 4.19 -15.48
C CYS A 76 0.28 4.37 -13.98
N GLN A 77 -0.46 3.65 -13.12
CA GLN A 77 -0.25 3.69 -11.67
C GLN A 77 1.09 3.08 -11.26
N SER A 78 1.48 1.97 -11.89
CA SER A 78 2.78 1.32 -11.69
C SER A 78 3.92 2.22 -12.18
N LEU A 79 3.79 2.81 -13.37
CA LEU A 79 4.77 3.76 -13.90
C LEU A 79 4.98 4.93 -12.94
N TYR A 80 3.91 5.51 -12.39
CA TYR A 80 4.01 6.55 -11.36
C TYR A 80 4.78 6.04 -10.13
N ALA A 81 4.43 4.87 -9.59
CA ALA A 81 4.99 4.35 -8.35
C ALA A 81 6.45 3.88 -8.43
N TRP A 82 6.99 3.70 -9.64
CA TRP A 82 8.39 3.28 -9.87
C TRP A 82 9.25 4.37 -10.50
N MET A 83 8.72 5.12 -11.47
CA MET A 83 9.49 6.13 -12.20
C MET A 83 9.64 7.43 -11.41
N VAL A 84 8.63 7.86 -10.66
CA VAL A 84 8.75 9.07 -9.83
C VAL A 84 9.84 8.91 -8.75
N PRO A 85 9.90 7.80 -7.99
CA PRO A 85 11.03 7.56 -7.07
C PRO A 85 12.39 7.55 -7.77
N ALA A 86 12.50 6.88 -8.93
CA ALA A 86 13.75 6.82 -9.69
C ALA A 86 14.20 8.21 -10.12
N LEU A 87 13.27 9.04 -10.61
CA LEU A 87 13.55 10.41 -11.03
C LEU A 87 13.98 11.31 -9.87
N LEU A 88 13.28 11.26 -8.73
CA LEU A 88 13.61 12.06 -7.54
C LEU A 88 15.01 11.74 -7.00
N ILE A 89 15.37 10.46 -6.98
CA ILE A 89 16.68 9.99 -6.54
C ILE A 89 17.76 10.36 -7.53
N MET A 90 17.50 10.23 -8.83
CA MET A 90 18.43 10.63 -9.87
C MET A 90 18.72 12.13 -9.78
N ILE A 91 17.69 12.97 -9.64
CA ILE A 91 17.85 14.43 -9.46
C ILE A 91 18.66 14.73 -8.19
N SER A 92 18.32 14.09 -7.07
CA SER A 92 19.04 14.27 -5.80
C SER A 92 20.52 13.89 -5.92
N ASN A 93 20.83 12.74 -6.53
CA ASN A 93 22.19 12.26 -6.70
C ASN A 93 23.00 13.09 -7.71
N LEU A 94 22.39 13.55 -8.81
CA LEU A 94 23.04 14.49 -9.74
C LEU A 94 23.41 15.80 -9.04
N LEU A 95 22.54 16.31 -8.18
CA LEU A 95 22.82 17.52 -7.40
C LEU A 95 23.96 17.28 -6.40
N ILE A 96 24.02 16.10 -5.79
CA ILE A 96 25.11 15.72 -4.88
C ILE A 96 26.45 15.63 -5.63
N LEU A 97 26.49 14.95 -6.78
CA LEU A 97 27.70 14.77 -7.59
C LEU A 97 28.24 16.11 -8.12
N THR A 98 27.36 17.02 -8.54
CA THR A 98 27.77 18.33 -9.07
C THR A 98 28.28 19.29 -7.99
N LYS A 99 27.81 19.14 -6.74
CA LYS A 99 28.17 20.04 -5.63
C LYS A 99 29.20 19.45 -4.66
N ALA A 100 29.44 18.14 -4.67
CA ALA A 100 30.46 17.46 -3.88
C ALA A 100 31.00 16.20 -4.60
N PRO A 101 31.80 16.34 -5.66
CA PRO A 101 32.29 15.22 -6.47
C PRO A 101 33.26 14.27 -5.73
N ILE A 102 33.81 14.68 -4.58
CA ILE A 102 34.81 13.93 -3.80
C ILE A 102 34.33 13.79 -2.35
N ALA A 103 33.12 13.26 -2.15
CA ALA A 103 32.68 12.92 -0.80
C ALA A 103 33.31 11.60 -0.37
N THR A 104 34.39 11.67 0.43
CA THR A 104 35.07 10.50 1.01
C THR A 104 34.50 10.10 2.37
N THR A 105 33.65 10.94 2.95
CA THR A 105 33.06 10.70 4.26
C THR A 105 31.61 10.27 4.07
N TYR A 106 31.25 9.08 4.54
CA TYR A 106 29.87 8.61 4.64
C TYR A 106 29.45 8.69 6.10
N ASN A 107 28.21 9.07 6.37
CA ASN A 107 27.68 9.09 7.73
C ASN A 107 27.29 7.67 8.18
N SER A 108 26.88 7.55 9.44
CA SER A 108 26.39 6.32 10.07
C SER A 108 25.07 5.77 9.49
N ARG A 109 24.62 6.26 8.33
CA ARG A 109 23.48 5.74 7.56
C ARG A 109 23.86 5.45 6.11
N CYS A 110 25.15 5.43 5.80
CA CYS A 110 25.63 5.28 4.43
C CYS A 110 25.16 6.35 3.43
N LEU A 111 24.67 7.49 3.94
CA LEU A 111 24.57 8.68 3.12
C LEU A 111 25.97 9.28 3.03
N ILE A 112 26.29 9.80 1.85
CA ILE A 112 27.36 10.80 1.69
C ILE A 112 27.23 11.80 2.86
N SER A 113 28.33 12.17 3.51
CA SER A 113 28.35 13.12 4.63
C SER A 113 27.83 14.49 4.18
N MET A 114 26.50 14.61 4.08
CA MET A 114 25.77 15.75 3.49
C MET A 114 25.80 16.99 4.37
N TYR A 115 26.28 16.87 5.60
CA TYR A 115 26.23 17.92 6.61
C TYR A 115 27.13 19.13 6.33
N LYS A 116 27.95 19.12 5.28
CA LYS A 116 28.73 20.29 4.88
C LYS A 116 28.00 21.22 3.90
N ASN A 117 26.92 20.77 3.24
CA ASN A 117 26.23 21.56 2.22
C ASN A 117 24.70 21.52 2.41
N SER A 118 24.12 22.66 2.78
CA SER A 118 22.68 22.83 3.01
C SER A 118 21.82 22.43 1.80
N ALA A 119 22.31 22.63 0.58
CA ALA A 119 21.58 22.26 -0.63
C ALA A 119 21.37 20.74 -0.77
N GLN A 120 22.34 19.93 -0.32
CA GLN A 120 22.25 18.48 -0.38
C GLN A 120 21.25 17.95 0.63
N VAL A 121 21.31 18.46 1.87
CA VAL A 121 20.37 18.17 2.94
C VAL A 121 18.93 18.52 2.52
N VAL A 122 18.74 19.72 1.95
CA VAL A 122 17.43 20.15 1.46
C VAL A 122 16.92 19.22 0.36
N SER A 123 17.74 18.86 -0.63
CA SER A 123 17.31 17.98 -1.73
C SER A 123 16.91 16.57 -1.27
N TYR A 124 17.64 16.02 -0.31
CA TYR A 124 17.39 14.70 0.26
C TYR A 124 16.04 14.69 1.00
N TYR A 125 15.86 15.59 1.97
CA TYR A 125 14.61 15.68 2.73
C TYR A 125 13.42 16.10 1.86
N THR A 126 13.63 16.95 0.84
CA THR A 126 12.56 17.32 -0.10
C THR A 126 12.02 16.10 -0.85
N SER A 127 12.90 15.19 -1.27
CA SER A 127 12.51 13.98 -1.99
C SER A 127 11.70 13.01 -1.11
N GLU A 128 11.97 12.97 0.19
CA GLU A 128 11.25 12.14 1.16
C GLU A 128 9.93 12.78 1.63
N CYS A 129 9.90 14.09 1.81
CA CYS A 129 8.71 14.82 2.27
C CYS A 129 7.64 14.97 1.17
N TYR A 130 8.06 15.08 -0.09
CA TYR A 130 7.14 15.26 -1.24
C TYR A 130 5.99 14.23 -1.28
N PRO A 131 6.26 12.91 -1.32
CA PRO A 131 5.19 11.93 -1.47
C PRO A 131 4.36 11.79 -0.17
N LEU A 132 4.91 12.17 0.99
CA LEU A 132 4.20 12.23 2.27
C LEU A 132 3.15 13.35 2.29
N ILE A 133 3.50 14.55 1.80
CA ILE A 133 2.55 15.68 1.69
C ILE A 133 1.39 15.29 0.78
N ILE A 134 1.66 14.66 -0.37
CA ILE A 134 0.62 14.18 -1.28
C ILE A 134 -0.31 13.19 -0.56
N ASN A 135 0.26 12.29 0.22
CA ASN A 135 -0.52 11.31 0.97
C ASN A 135 -1.48 11.98 1.96
N VAL A 136 -0.99 12.96 2.73
CA VAL A 136 -1.81 13.74 3.67
C VAL A 136 -2.95 14.46 2.95
N VAL A 137 -2.67 15.13 1.82
CA VAL A 137 -3.71 15.81 1.02
C VAL A 137 -4.76 14.82 0.55
N LEU A 138 -4.36 13.66 0.01
CA LEU A 138 -5.29 12.63 -0.44
C LEU A 138 -6.14 12.06 0.71
N ILE A 139 -5.56 11.86 1.89
CA ILE A 139 -6.30 11.43 3.10
C ILE A 139 -7.32 12.49 3.49
N VAL A 140 -6.96 13.76 3.52
CA VAL A 140 -7.89 14.87 3.83
C VAL A 140 -9.04 14.89 2.83
N LEU A 141 -8.76 14.77 1.53
CA LEU A 141 -9.79 14.70 0.49
C LEU A 141 -10.72 13.49 0.66
N ILE A 142 -10.19 12.33 1.04
CA ILE A 142 -11.00 11.15 1.38
C ILE A 142 -11.89 11.43 2.58
N CYS A 143 -11.36 12.01 3.66
CA CYS A 143 -12.13 12.34 4.85
C CYS A 143 -13.28 13.31 4.53
N VAL A 144 -13.03 14.34 3.72
CA VAL A 144 -14.06 15.28 3.27
C VAL A 144 -15.12 14.58 2.42
N ASN A 145 -14.70 13.75 1.45
CA ASN A 145 -15.63 13.03 0.59
C ASN A 145 -16.42 11.97 1.33
N LEU A 146 -15.81 11.28 2.30
CA LEU A 146 -16.49 10.35 3.20
C LEU A 146 -17.61 11.05 3.95
N ARG A 147 -17.36 12.23 4.54
CA ARG A 147 -18.38 13.02 5.25
C ARG A 147 -19.52 13.48 4.33
N LYS A 148 -19.21 13.89 3.09
CA LYS A 148 -20.21 14.32 2.11
C LYS A 148 -21.05 13.15 1.60
N MET A 149 -20.41 12.05 1.21
CA MET A 149 -21.06 10.88 0.62
C MET A 149 -21.80 10.04 1.67
N SER A 150 -21.34 10.06 2.94
CA SER A 150 -22.04 9.40 4.03
C SER A 150 -23.46 9.91 4.21
N LEU A 151 -23.72 11.19 3.94
CA LEU A 151 -25.07 11.74 4.03
C LEU A 151 -26.00 11.12 2.97
N GLY A 152 -25.58 11.11 1.70
CA GLY A 152 -26.40 10.60 0.60
C GLY A 152 -26.62 9.08 0.62
N ILE A 153 -25.59 8.29 0.93
CA ILE A 153 -25.69 6.83 0.98
C ILE A 153 -26.36 6.35 2.28
N ALA A 154 -26.17 7.03 3.42
CA ALA A 154 -26.88 6.67 4.65
C ALA A 154 -28.40 6.80 4.51
N ILE A 155 -28.86 7.79 3.72
CA ILE A 155 -30.28 7.98 3.40
C ILE A 155 -30.78 6.88 2.45
N ALA A 156 -29.97 6.46 1.46
CA ALA A 156 -30.38 5.48 0.47
C ALA A 156 -30.29 4.01 0.95
N ASN A 157 -29.19 3.62 1.61
CA ASN A 157 -29.00 2.27 2.13
C ASN A 157 -27.98 2.24 3.29
N LYS A 158 -28.51 2.24 4.52
CA LYS A 158 -27.74 2.27 5.77
C LYS A 158 -26.77 1.08 5.92
N GLY A 159 -27.10 -0.10 5.38
CA GLY A 159 -26.28 -1.30 5.46
C GLY A 159 -25.01 -1.20 4.62
N ILE A 160 -25.15 -0.82 3.34
CA ILE A 160 -24.03 -0.61 2.42
C ILE A 160 -23.13 0.52 2.91
N HIS A 161 -23.74 1.60 3.42
CA HIS A 161 -23.01 2.72 4.01
C HIS A 161 -22.11 2.28 5.19
N SER A 162 -22.66 1.53 6.14
CA SER A 162 -21.93 1.07 7.33
C SER A 162 -20.78 0.12 6.99
N GLN A 163 -20.99 -0.79 6.04
CA GLN A 163 -19.99 -1.74 5.57
C GLN A 163 -18.82 -1.03 4.89
N MET A 164 -19.12 -0.14 3.94
CA MET A 164 -18.13 0.68 3.24
C MET A 164 -17.33 1.53 4.24
N PHE A 165 -18.02 2.27 5.11
CA PHE A 165 -17.39 3.09 6.14
C PHE A 165 -16.44 2.29 7.04
N ARG A 166 -16.85 1.08 7.46
CA ARG A 166 -16.02 0.18 8.28
C ARG A 166 -14.77 -0.28 7.55
N MET A 167 -14.88 -0.62 6.26
CA MET A 167 -13.73 -1.02 5.44
C MET A 167 -12.73 0.14 5.29
N TYR A 168 -13.23 1.35 5.01
CA TYR A 168 -12.40 2.54 4.84
C TYR A 168 -11.75 3.01 6.15
N MET A 169 -12.48 2.98 7.27
CA MET A 169 -11.92 3.33 8.57
C MET A 169 -10.81 2.37 9.01
N LYS A 170 -11.00 1.05 8.80
CA LYS A 170 -9.95 0.06 9.07
C LYS A 170 -8.70 0.35 8.26
N LEU A 171 -8.87 0.67 6.98
CA LEU A 171 -7.74 0.98 6.12
C LEU A 171 -7.04 2.29 6.50
N LEU A 172 -7.80 3.35 6.77
CA LEU A 172 -7.26 4.64 7.20
C LEU A 172 -6.54 4.54 8.54
N LEU A 173 -7.07 3.76 9.49
CA LEU A 173 -6.42 3.51 10.77
C LEU A 173 -5.13 2.71 10.59
N VAL A 174 -5.20 1.54 9.94
CA VAL A 174 -4.03 0.67 9.75
C VAL A 174 -2.94 1.38 8.95
N THR A 175 -3.33 2.15 7.93
CA THR A 175 -2.36 2.86 7.09
C THR A 175 -1.87 4.12 7.81
N GLY A 176 -2.77 5.00 8.25
CA GLY A 176 -2.42 6.28 8.85
C GLY A 176 -1.60 6.17 10.15
N VAL A 177 -1.93 5.21 11.03
CA VAL A 177 -1.17 5.02 12.28
C VAL A 177 0.27 4.58 11.98
N CYS A 178 0.46 3.64 11.06
CA CYS A 178 1.80 3.20 10.65
C CYS A 178 2.65 4.36 10.10
N TRP A 179 2.07 5.26 9.30
CA TRP A 179 2.80 6.42 8.77
C TRP A 179 3.13 7.48 9.82
N VAL A 180 2.22 7.73 10.78
CA VAL A 180 2.51 8.64 11.89
C VAL A 180 3.66 8.10 12.73
N LEU A 181 3.64 6.79 13.04
CA LEU A 181 4.74 6.16 13.76
C LEU A 181 6.07 6.28 13.01
N GLN A 182 6.08 6.14 11.67
CA GLN A 182 7.28 6.33 10.86
C GLN A 182 7.84 7.77 10.94
N VAL A 183 6.97 8.77 10.88
CA VAL A 183 7.39 10.18 10.99
C VAL A 183 7.95 10.47 12.39
N LEU A 184 7.32 9.90 13.42
CA LEU A 184 7.78 10.06 14.80
C LEU A 184 9.14 9.37 15.01
N GLU A 185 9.36 8.21 14.42
CA GLU A 185 10.67 7.54 14.42
C GLU A 185 11.73 8.46 13.83
N TRP A 186 11.49 8.96 12.63
CA TRP A 186 12.43 9.85 11.94
C TRP A 186 12.74 11.13 12.72
N ALA A 187 11.73 11.69 13.38
CA ALA A 187 11.88 12.89 14.20
C ALA A 187 12.67 12.63 15.50
N THR A 188 12.58 11.43 16.08
CA THR A 188 13.13 11.12 17.41
C THR A 188 14.47 10.39 17.38
N VAL A 189 14.76 9.59 16.35
CA VAL A 189 16.02 8.85 16.22
C VAL A 189 17.27 9.75 16.27
N PRO A 190 17.29 10.98 15.72
CA PRO A 190 18.43 11.89 15.88
C PRO A 190 18.75 12.23 17.34
N PHE A 191 17.75 12.23 18.22
CA PHE A 191 17.89 12.58 19.64
C PHE A 191 18.15 11.36 20.53
N HIS A 192 17.61 10.18 20.16
CA HIS A 192 17.73 8.95 20.95
C HIS A 192 18.09 7.72 20.07
N PRO A 193 19.31 7.63 19.52
CA PRO A 193 19.69 6.64 18.51
C PRO A 193 19.86 5.19 19.03
N LYS A 194 19.83 4.96 20.35
CA LYS A 194 20.15 3.65 20.96
C LYS A 194 18.96 2.90 21.57
N GLN A 195 17.72 3.36 21.38
CA GLN A 195 16.56 2.81 22.09
C GLN A 195 15.65 1.97 21.18
N SER A 196 15.36 0.74 21.62
CA SER A 196 14.57 -0.29 20.91
C SER A 196 13.07 0.00 20.77
N TYR A 197 12.57 1.20 21.11
CA TYR A 197 11.13 1.50 21.08
C TYR A 197 10.49 1.36 19.69
N TRP A 198 11.28 1.49 18.63
CA TRP A 198 10.81 1.47 17.24
C TRP A 198 10.68 0.07 16.63
N ILE A 199 11.24 -0.97 17.28
CA ILE A 199 11.18 -2.36 16.77
C ILE A 199 9.75 -2.83 16.51
N VAL A 200 8.82 -2.53 17.43
CA VAL A 200 7.42 -2.95 17.29
C VAL A 200 6.71 -2.17 16.17
N PRO A 201 6.76 -0.82 16.13
CA PRO A 201 6.30 -0.04 14.99
C PRO A 201 6.86 -0.51 13.64
N ASP A 202 8.17 -0.77 13.56
CA ASP A 202 8.86 -1.21 12.33
C ASP A 202 8.34 -2.57 11.88
N LEU A 203 8.18 -3.51 12.80
CA LEU A 203 7.64 -4.83 12.50
C LEU A 203 6.20 -4.73 12.00
N LEU A 204 5.36 -3.91 12.64
CA LEU A 204 3.97 -3.71 12.22
C LEU A 204 3.90 -3.07 10.84
N ASN A 205 4.77 -2.12 10.54
CA ASN A 205 4.82 -1.44 9.25
C ASN A 205 5.37 -2.37 8.15
N ALA A 206 6.40 -3.18 8.45
CA ALA A 206 6.91 -4.22 7.55
C ALA A 206 5.84 -5.26 7.21
N LEU A 207 5.02 -5.64 8.20
CA LEU A 207 3.91 -6.58 8.03
C LEU A 207 2.61 -5.92 7.56
N GLN A 208 2.57 -4.61 7.34
CA GLN A 208 1.35 -3.87 7.00
C GLN A 208 0.65 -4.48 5.77
N GLY A 209 1.41 -4.91 4.77
CA GLY A 209 0.86 -5.58 3.58
C GLY A 209 0.12 -6.88 3.91
N LEU A 210 0.68 -7.69 4.82
CA LEU A 210 0.07 -8.93 5.30
C LEU A 210 -1.18 -8.64 6.15
N ILE A 211 -1.09 -7.66 7.05
CA ILE A 211 -2.21 -7.22 7.90
C ILE A 211 -3.39 -6.78 7.02
N LEU A 212 -3.14 -5.95 6.02
CA LEU A 212 -4.16 -5.53 5.05
C LEU A 212 -4.73 -6.72 4.29
N PHE A 213 -3.89 -7.62 3.79
CA PHE A 213 -4.34 -8.81 3.10
C PHE A 213 -5.31 -9.64 3.96
N LEU A 214 -4.96 -9.89 5.22
CA LEU A 214 -5.79 -10.63 6.17
C LEU A 214 -7.09 -9.88 6.46
N ILE A 215 -7.05 -8.57 6.71
CA ILE A 215 -8.26 -7.78 6.99
C ILE A 215 -9.25 -7.83 5.83
N TYR A 216 -8.77 -7.71 4.58
CA TYR A 216 -9.62 -7.69 3.40
C TYR A 216 -10.12 -9.08 3.01
N ASN A 217 -9.23 -10.07 2.91
CA ASN A 217 -9.57 -11.41 2.42
C ASN A 217 -10.20 -12.30 3.49
N CYS A 218 -9.84 -12.13 4.77
CA CYS A 218 -10.47 -12.85 5.88
C CYS A 218 -11.69 -12.12 6.47
N SER A 219 -12.19 -11.06 5.81
CA SER A 219 -13.45 -10.44 6.20
C SER A 219 -14.59 -11.46 6.13
N GLY A 220 -15.50 -11.42 7.11
CA GLY A 220 -16.61 -12.38 7.22
C GLY A 220 -17.47 -12.47 5.95
N GLU A 221 -17.53 -11.40 5.17
CA GLU A 221 -18.30 -11.33 3.92
C GLU A 221 -17.69 -12.16 2.80
N VAL A 222 -16.36 -12.17 2.65
CA VAL A 222 -15.67 -13.01 1.67
C VAL A 222 -15.83 -14.48 2.07
N ARG A 223 -15.73 -14.79 3.38
CA ARG A 223 -15.96 -16.14 3.90
C ARG A 223 -17.39 -16.62 3.68
N VAL A 224 -18.39 -15.75 3.85
CA VAL A 224 -19.80 -16.06 3.59
C VAL A 224 -20.03 -16.29 2.09
N ARG A 225 -19.47 -15.45 1.21
CA ARG A 225 -19.57 -15.62 -0.24
C ARG A 225 -18.88 -16.89 -0.73
N LEU A 226 -17.69 -17.21 -0.21
CA LEU A 226 -17.02 -18.48 -0.50
C LEU A 226 -17.84 -19.67 -0.01
N ARG A 227 -18.38 -19.61 1.22
CA ARG A 227 -19.24 -20.67 1.76
C ARG A 227 -20.51 -20.86 0.93
N GLN A 228 -21.15 -19.77 0.48
CA GLN A 228 -22.32 -19.82 -0.39
C GLN A 228 -21.97 -20.39 -1.76
N HIS A 229 -20.85 -19.98 -2.37
CA HIS A 229 -20.40 -20.52 -3.65
C HIS A 229 -20.12 -22.01 -3.54
N TYR A 230 -19.37 -22.43 -2.52
CA TYR A 230 -19.07 -23.85 -2.27
C TYR A 230 -20.33 -24.66 -1.99
N SER A 231 -21.28 -24.14 -1.19
CA SER A 231 -22.56 -24.79 -0.91
C SER A 231 -23.42 -24.95 -2.18
N ASN A 232 -23.46 -23.93 -3.04
CA ASN A 232 -24.19 -23.98 -4.30
C ASN A 232 -23.57 -24.96 -5.30
N THR A 233 -22.23 -25.04 -5.36
CA THR A 233 -21.51 -26.03 -6.18
C THR A 233 -21.76 -27.46 -5.68
N ILE A 234 -21.75 -27.69 -4.36
CA ILE A 234 -22.08 -29.00 -3.80
C ILE A 234 -23.55 -29.37 -4.10
N ARG A 235 -24.49 -28.43 -4.00
CA ARG A 235 -25.90 -28.67 -4.36
C ARG A 235 -26.09 -28.96 -5.85
N SER A 236 -25.36 -28.28 -6.73
CA SER A 236 -25.47 -28.51 -8.19
C SER A 236 -24.89 -29.87 -8.60
N LEU A 237 -23.78 -30.29 -7.97
CA LEU A 237 -23.23 -31.64 -8.14
C LEU A 237 -24.22 -32.70 -7.63
N ARG A 238 -24.82 -32.49 -6.44
CA ARG A 238 -25.82 -33.43 -5.89
C ARG A 238 -27.08 -33.53 -6.75
N ARG A 239 -27.52 -32.43 -7.38
CA ARG A 239 -28.65 -32.44 -8.33
C ARG A 239 -28.32 -33.16 -9.64
N ARG A 240 -27.07 -33.09 -10.11
CA ARG A 240 -26.61 -33.85 -11.29
C ARG A 240 -26.45 -35.35 -11.02
N SER A 241 -26.21 -35.74 -9.77
CA SER A 241 -26.10 -37.14 -9.35
C SER A 241 -27.45 -37.78 -8.95
N ALA A 242 -28.55 -37.02 -8.92
CA ALA A 242 -29.86 -37.56 -8.62
C ALA A 242 -30.41 -38.31 -9.86
N PRO A 243 -30.84 -39.57 -9.75
CA PRO A 243 -31.45 -40.29 -10.87
C PRO A 243 -32.76 -39.60 -11.25
N SER A 244 -32.99 -39.39 -12.55
CA SER A 244 -34.28 -38.99 -13.08
C SER A 244 -35.28 -40.13 -12.80
N SER A 245 -36.07 -40.00 -11.74
CA SER A 245 -37.27 -40.82 -11.56
C SER A 245 -38.28 -40.39 -12.63
N GLN A 246 -38.18 -40.98 -13.83
CA GLN A 246 -39.27 -41.09 -14.77
C GLN A 246 -40.34 -41.96 -14.10
N SER A 247 -41.32 -41.33 -13.47
CA SER A 247 -42.59 -41.98 -13.13
C SER A 247 -43.50 -41.88 -14.35
N SER A 248 -43.37 -42.84 -15.25
CA SER A 248 -44.40 -43.18 -16.23
C SER A 248 -45.66 -43.59 -15.46
N ALA A 249 -46.65 -42.70 -15.34
CA ALA A 249 -48.00 -43.08 -14.96
C ALA A 249 -48.80 -43.30 -16.24
N SER A 250 -49.06 -44.58 -16.49
CA SER A 250 -49.74 -45.14 -17.64
C SER A 250 -51.12 -44.50 -17.87
N SER A 251 -51.40 -44.26 -19.14
CA SER A 251 -52.70 -44.07 -19.76
C SER A 251 -53.76 -45.04 -19.21
N TYR A 252 -54.85 -44.49 -18.66
CA TYR A 252 -56.15 -45.15 -18.62
C TYR A 252 -57.18 -44.28 -19.35
N LEU A 253 -57.94 -44.96 -20.19
CA LEU A 253 -58.88 -44.46 -21.19
C LEU A 253 -60.08 -43.69 -20.58
N SER A 254 -60.53 -42.68 -21.32
CA SER A 254 -61.95 -42.32 -21.52
C SER A 254 -62.14 -42.31 -23.06
N PRO A 255 -63.32 -42.64 -23.67
CA PRO A 255 -64.61 -42.06 -23.32
C PRO A 255 -65.86 -42.97 -23.54
N THR A 256 -67.02 -42.36 -23.24
CA THR A 256 -68.44 -42.72 -23.52
C THR A 256 -69.07 -43.87 -22.73
#